data_AF-A0A1I7KXG8-F1
#
_entry.id   AF-A0A1I7KXG8-F1
#
_cell.length_a   1.000
_cell.length_b   1.000
_cell.length_c   1.000
_cell.angle_alpha   90.00
_cell.angle_beta   90.00
_cell.angle_gamma   90.00
#
_symmetry.space_group_name_H-M   'P 1'
#
loop_
_entity.id
_entity.type
_entity.pdbx_description
1 polymer ?
#
loop_
_entity_poly.entity_id
_entity_poly.type
_entity_poly.pdbx_seq_one_letter_code
_entity_poly.pdbx_strand_id
1 'polypeptide(L)'
;MELQALDTRLQILQQDEKKRSAGNFTQTLPLASSADEVVRDMGRHAQTLKIQMVSLSIVVTDPSPSLIRKVQFNVTASGDYASLKNWLAEMLGRYPSMGIQTLSLRGLPNDTLRQELQLALVLFVKD
;
A
#
# COMPACT_ATOMS: atom_id res chain seq x y z
N MET A 1 2.46 44.49 -25.74
CA MET A 1 1.72 43.83 -24.63
C MET A 1 1.24 42.42 -24.97
N GLU A 2 1.13 42.02 -26.24
CA GLU A 2 0.65 40.67 -26.61
C GLU A 2 1.65 39.52 -26.38
N LEU A 3 2.97 39.78 -26.49
CA LEU A 3 4.00 38.77 -26.26
C LEU A 3 4.04 38.25 -24.82
N GLN A 4 3.81 39.11 -23.82
CA GLN A 4 3.74 38.69 -22.41
C GLN A 4 2.49 37.85 -22.12
N ALA A 5 1.38 38.12 -22.80
CA ALA A 5 0.14 37.36 -22.64
C ALA A 5 0.26 35.93 -23.24
N LEU A 6 1.02 35.79 -24.33
CA LEU A 6 1.32 34.49 -24.95
C LEU A 6 2.28 33.67 -24.08
N ASP A 7 3.31 34.30 -23.51
CA ASP A 7 4.25 33.63 -22.60
C ASP A 7 3.53 33.14 -21.32
N THR A 8 2.66 33.98 -20.76
CA THR A 8 1.83 33.61 -19.61
C THR A 8 0.89 32.44 -19.92
N ARG A 9 0.29 32.39 -21.12
CA ARG A 9 -0.55 31.26 -21.56
C ARG A 9 0.23 29.97 -21.75
N LEU A 10 1.45 30.03 -22.28
CA LEU A 10 2.34 28.87 -22.43
C LEU A 10 2.77 28.33 -21.07
N GLN A 11 3.10 29.22 -20.12
CA GLN A 11 3.43 28.81 -18.75
C GLN A 11 2.26 28.14 -18.02
N ILE A 12 1.03 28.63 -18.20
CA ILE A 12 -0.18 28.03 -17.63
C ILE A 12 -0.43 26.62 -18.22
N LEU A 13 -0.28 26.45 -19.54
CA LEU A 13 -0.44 25.15 -20.20
C LEU A 13 0.62 24.12 -19.73
N GLN A 14 1.88 24.56 -19.58
CA GLN A 14 2.95 23.71 -19.05
C GLN A 14 2.78 23.35 -17.57
N GLN A 15 2.19 24.24 -16.77
CA GLN A 15 1.83 23.94 -15.38
C GLN A 15 0.68 22.93 -15.28
N ASP A 16 -0.30 22.99 -16.19
CA ASP A 16 -1.40 22.03 -16.27
C ASP A 16 -0.91 20.64 -16.69
N GLU A 17 0.03 20.57 -17.65
CA GLU A 17 0.72 19.31 -18.00
C GLU A 17 1.53 18.75 -16.82
N LYS A 18 2.30 19.58 -16.11
CA LYS A 18 3.02 19.13 -14.90
C LYS A 18 2.07 18.66 -13.79
N LYS A 19 0.89 19.26 -13.64
CA LYS A 19 -0.15 18.79 -12.70
C LYS A 19 -0.82 17.50 -13.16
N ARG A 20 -1.02 17.28 -14.46
CA ARG A 20 -1.50 16.00 -15.01
C ARG A 20 -0.44 14.89 -14.93
N SER A 21 0.84 15.26 -15.02
CA SER A 21 1.99 14.37 -14.83
C SER A 21 2.33 14.12 -13.35
N ALA A 22 1.71 14.84 -12.41
CA ALA A 22 1.74 14.51 -10.99
C ALA A 22 0.86 13.28 -10.72
N GLY A 23 1.35 12.13 -11.18
CA GLY A 23 0.91 10.80 -10.78
C GLY A 23 -0.47 10.44 -11.30
N ASN A 24 -0.53 9.91 -12.51
CA ASN A 24 -1.68 9.15 -12.97
C ASN A 24 -1.72 7.84 -12.14
N PHE A 25 -2.21 7.93 -10.90
CA PHE A 25 -2.24 6.86 -9.90
C PHE A 25 -2.82 5.57 -10.49
N THR A 26 -3.84 5.73 -11.34
CA THR A 26 -4.53 4.68 -12.10
C THR A 26 -3.67 3.98 -13.16
N GLN A 27 -2.65 4.64 -13.71
CA GLN A 27 -1.71 4.03 -14.67
C GLN A 27 -0.58 3.27 -13.98
N THR A 28 -0.28 3.58 -12.72
CA THR A 28 0.72 2.88 -11.90
C THR A 28 0.13 1.75 -11.06
N LEU A 29 -1.18 1.48 -11.18
CA LEU A 29 -1.81 0.41 -10.41
C LEU A 29 -1.36 -0.95 -10.94
N PRO A 30 -0.95 -1.87 -10.06
CA PRO A 30 -0.68 -3.24 -10.44
C PRO A 30 -1.96 -3.93 -10.92
N LEU A 31 -1.79 -4.96 -11.74
CA LEU A 31 -2.88 -5.83 -12.16
C LEU A 31 -3.44 -6.59 -10.96
N ALA A 32 -4.72 -6.99 -11.01
CA ALA A 32 -5.34 -7.79 -9.96
C ALA A 32 -4.55 -9.08 -9.64
N SER A 33 -3.88 -9.67 -10.63
CA SER A 33 -3.00 -10.85 -10.48
C SER A 33 -1.81 -10.63 -9.53
N SER A 34 -1.42 -9.37 -9.26
CA SER A 34 -0.33 -9.05 -8.33
C SER A 34 -0.73 -9.22 -6.87
N ALA A 35 -2.01 -9.40 -6.55
CA ALA A 35 -2.46 -9.63 -5.17
C ALA A 35 -1.91 -10.94 -4.59
N ASP A 36 -1.83 -12.00 -5.39
CA ASP A 36 -1.22 -13.27 -4.98
C ASP A 36 0.30 -13.14 -4.73
N GLU A 37 0.98 -12.34 -5.55
CA GLU A 37 2.40 -12.07 -5.38
C GLU A 37 2.68 -11.31 -4.08
N VAL A 38 1.85 -10.31 -3.78
CA VAL A 38 1.90 -9.55 -2.52
C VAL A 38 1.77 -10.48 -1.31
N VAL A 39 0.86 -11.44 -1.36
CA VAL A 39 0.64 -12.42 -0.28
C VAL A 39 1.85 -13.33 -0.08
N ARG A 40 2.41 -13.83 -1.18
CA ARG A 40 3.63 -14.65 -1.14
C ARG A 40 4.81 -13.87 -0.57
N ASP A 41 4.98 -12.62 -0.99
CA ASP A 41 6.03 -11.75 -0.49
C ASP A 41 5.83 -11.37 0.97
N MET A 42 4.61 -11.05 1.41
CA MET A 42 4.27 -10.82 2.82
C MET A 42 4.70 -12.00 3.69
N GLY A 43 4.30 -13.22 3.29
CA GLY A 43 4.63 -14.44 4.02
C GLY A 43 6.12 -14.72 4.06
N ARG A 44 6.82 -14.56 2.92
CA ARG A 44 8.26 -14.77 2.83
C ARG A 44 9.04 -13.82 3.72
N HIS A 45 8.75 -12.51 3.65
CA HIS A 45 9.43 -11.50 4.46
C HIS A 45 9.15 -11.64 5.95
N ALA A 46 7.91 -12.00 6.31
CA ALA A 46 7.57 -12.30 7.69
C ALA A 46 8.43 -13.45 8.25
N GLN A 47 8.62 -14.53 7.48
CA GLN A 47 9.48 -15.64 7.87
C GLN A 47 10.95 -15.24 8.04
N THR A 48 11.49 -14.44 7.12
CA THR A 48 12.87 -13.94 7.21
C THR A 48 13.10 -13.12 8.49
N LEU A 49 12.11 -12.33 8.89
CA LEU A 49 12.15 -11.49 10.09
C LEU A 49 11.66 -12.20 11.37
N LYS A 50 11.46 -13.53 11.32
CA LYS A 50 10.96 -14.34 12.45
C LYS A 50 9.62 -13.85 13.02
N ILE A 51 8.81 -13.21 12.18
CA ILE A 51 7.46 -12.79 12.50
C ILE A 51 6.54 -14.00 12.33
N GLN A 52 5.75 -14.30 13.36
CA GLN A 52 4.76 -15.36 13.33
C GLN A 52 3.45 -14.81 12.77
N MET A 53 3.13 -15.15 11.53
CA MET A 53 1.85 -14.78 10.93
C MET A 53 0.75 -15.71 11.47
N VAL A 54 -0.18 -15.15 12.25
CA VAL A 54 -1.27 -15.87 12.90
C VAL A 54 -2.44 -16.06 11.94
N SER A 55 -2.77 -15.01 11.19
CA SER A 55 -3.83 -15.06 10.18
C SER A 55 -3.54 -14.10 9.04
N LEU A 56 -3.86 -14.51 7.82
CA LEU A 56 -3.88 -13.64 6.65
C LEU A 56 -5.17 -13.94 5.88
N SER A 57 -6.01 -12.94 5.67
CA SER A 57 -7.20 -13.05 4.82
C SER A 57 -7.22 -11.95 3.78
N ILE A 58 -7.77 -12.27 2.62
CA ILE A 58 -7.85 -11.38 1.47
C ILE A 58 -9.33 -11.15 1.18
N VAL A 59 -9.74 -9.90 1.13
CA VAL A 59 -11.09 -9.48 0.74
C VAL A 59 -10.96 -8.66 -0.54
N VAL A 60 -11.43 -9.21 -1.64
CA VAL A 60 -11.52 -8.49 -2.92
C VAL A 60 -12.91 -7.84 -2.95
N THR A 61 -12.93 -6.52 -3.02
CA THR A 61 -14.18 -5.76 -3.14
C THR A 61 -14.53 -5.60 -4.61
N ASP A 62 -15.83 -5.73 -4.94
CA ASP A 62 -16.33 -5.59 -6.31
C ASP A 62 -15.90 -4.28 -6.98
N PRO A 63 -15.74 -4.28 -8.32
CA PRO A 63 -15.27 -3.12 -9.05
C PRO A 63 -16.19 -1.93 -8.79
N SER A 64 -15.60 -0.86 -8.26
CA SER A 64 -16.21 0.46 -8.33
C SER A 64 -16.41 0.85 -9.80
N PRO A 65 -17.41 1.69 -10.15
CA PRO A 65 -17.64 2.13 -11.53
C PRO A 65 -16.42 2.83 -12.18
N SER A 66 -15.37 3.09 -11.42
CA SER A 66 -14.10 3.71 -11.80
C SER A 66 -12.99 2.76 -12.33
N LEU A 67 -13.25 1.50 -12.70
CA LEU A 67 -12.23 0.54 -13.19
C LEU A 67 -11.09 0.21 -12.20
N ILE A 68 -11.27 0.58 -10.92
CA ILE A 68 -10.32 0.31 -9.84
C ILE A 68 -10.96 -0.68 -8.88
N ARG A 69 -10.26 -1.79 -8.62
CA ARG A 69 -10.62 -2.74 -7.57
C ARG A 69 -9.81 -2.48 -6.31
N LYS A 70 -10.44 -2.75 -5.17
CA LYS A 70 -9.83 -2.66 -3.86
C LYS A 70 -9.60 -4.06 -3.31
N VAL A 71 -8.34 -4.42 -3.11
CA VAL A 71 -7.93 -5.67 -2.45
C VAL A 71 -7.51 -5.34 -1.03
N GLN A 72 -8.23 -5.85 -0.04
CA GLN A 72 -7.91 -5.66 1.36
C GLN A 72 -7.26 -6.91 1.94
N PHE A 73 -6.11 -6.75 2.59
CA PHE A 73 -5.40 -7.81 3.30
C PHE A 73 -5.57 -7.57 4.79
N ASN A 74 -6.19 -8.50 5.50
CA ASN A 74 -6.26 -8.46 6.95
C ASN A 74 -5.20 -9.43 7.50
N VAL A 75 -4.26 -8.87 8.23
CA VAL A 75 -3.09 -9.58 8.76
C VAL A 75 -3.15 -9.52 10.29
N THR A 76 -2.99 -10.68 10.91
CA THR A 76 -2.62 -10.78 12.33
C THR A 76 -1.26 -11.44 12.40
N ALA A 77 -0.31 -10.79 13.07
CA ALA A 77 1.05 -11.28 13.20
C ALA A 77 1.59 -11.02 14.60
N SER A 78 2.57 -11.79 15.05
CA SER A 78 3.26 -11.58 16.32
C SER A 78 4.77 -11.65 16.18
N GLY A 79 5.46 -10.74 16.87
CA GLY A 79 6.90 -10.59 16.75
C GLY A 79 7.40 -9.47 17.66
N ASP A 80 8.71 -9.25 17.67
CA ASP A 80 9.25 -8.06 18.29
C ASP A 80 8.90 -6.80 17.46
N TYR A 81 8.86 -5.65 18.13
CA TYR A 81 8.49 -4.39 17.51
C TYR A 81 9.39 -4.02 16.31
N ALA A 82 10.69 -4.24 16.42
CA ALA A 82 11.64 -3.84 15.39
C ALA A 82 11.44 -4.64 14.10
N SER A 83 11.26 -5.96 14.23
CA SER A 83 10.93 -6.84 13.11
C SER A 83 9.59 -6.47 12.47
N LEU A 84 8.53 -6.29 13.26
CA LEU A 84 7.21 -5.91 12.74
C LEU A 84 7.25 -4.57 12.00
N LYS A 85 7.98 -3.58 12.53
CA LYS A 85 8.18 -2.27 11.90
C LYS A 85 8.94 -2.40 10.58
N ASN A 86 10.04 -3.14 10.56
CA ASN A 86 10.85 -3.34 9.36
C ASN A 86 10.04 -4.05 8.27
N TRP A 87 9.32 -5.11 8.64
CA TRP A 87 8.42 -5.82 7.73
C TRP A 87 7.38 -4.88 7.12
N LEU A 88 6.70 -4.07 7.92
CA LEU A 88 5.71 -3.12 7.42
C LEU A 88 6.34 -2.06 6.50
N ALA A 89 7.52 -1.55 6.86
CA ALA A 89 8.24 -0.57 6.06
C ALA A 89 8.65 -1.15 4.68
N GLU A 90 9.11 -2.39 4.64
CA GLU A 90 9.45 -3.08 3.39
C GLU A 90 8.21 -3.29 2.51
N MET A 91 7.09 -3.72 3.11
CA MET A 91 5.84 -3.93 2.37
C MET A 91 5.33 -2.64 1.73
N LEU A 92 5.33 -1.53 2.49
CA LEU A 92 4.91 -0.22 1.96
C LEU A 92 5.91 0.37 0.95
N GLY A 93 7.20 0.13 1.16
CA GLY A 93 8.24 0.57 0.24
C GLY A 93 8.20 -0.16 -1.11
N ARG A 94 7.80 -1.43 -1.10
CA ARG A 94 7.73 -2.26 -2.31
C ARG A 94 6.45 -2.08 -3.12
N TYR A 95 5.34 -1.76 -2.46
CA TYR A 95 4.03 -1.59 -3.09
C TYR A 95 3.51 -0.17 -2.89
N PRO A 96 3.86 0.79 -3.77
CA PRO A 96 3.48 2.20 -3.60
C PRO A 96 1.97 2.46 -3.72
N SER A 97 1.21 1.54 -4.32
CA SER A 97 -0.26 1.59 -4.36
C SER A 97 -0.94 0.95 -3.14
N MET A 98 -0.15 0.51 -2.14
CA MET A 98 -0.63 -0.05 -0.90
C MET A 98 -0.74 1.01 0.19
N GLY A 99 -1.88 1.03 0.88
CA GLY A 99 -2.12 1.88 2.04
C GLY A 99 -2.47 1.07 3.28
N ILE A 100 -2.22 1.65 4.45
CA ILE A 100 -2.73 1.14 5.73
C ILE A 100 -4.14 1.68 5.93
N GLN A 101 -5.13 0.80 6.07
CA GLN A 101 -6.49 1.18 6.46
C GLN A 101 -6.64 1.18 7.98
N THR A 102 -6.17 0.14 8.65
CA THR A 102 -6.15 0.07 10.11
C THR A 102 -4.85 -0.56 10.58
N LEU A 103 -4.35 -0.08 11.72
CA LEU A 103 -3.18 -0.65 12.39
C LEU A 103 -3.44 -0.60 13.88
N SER A 104 -3.33 -1.77 14.52
CA SER A 104 -3.39 -1.93 15.97
C SER A 104 -2.23 -2.78 16.40
N LEU A 105 -1.56 -2.36 17.47
CA LEU A 105 -0.40 -3.05 18.02
C LEU A 105 -0.59 -3.15 19.53
N ARG A 106 -0.52 -4.38 20.04
CA ARG A 106 -0.77 -4.66 21.45
C ARG A 106 0.30 -5.58 22.01
N GLY A 107 0.77 -5.30 23.22
CA GLY A 107 1.68 -6.21 23.93
C GLY A 107 0.95 -7.50 24.31
N LEU A 108 1.64 -8.63 24.28
CA LEU A 108 1.08 -9.89 24.76
C LEU A 108 1.16 -9.94 26.30
N PRO A 109 0.11 -10.38 26.99
CA PRO A 109 0.04 -10.31 28.46
C PRO A 109 1.13 -11.14 29.18
N ASN A 110 1.69 -12.16 28.51
CA ASN A 110 2.71 -13.04 29.08
C ASN A 110 4.11 -12.84 28.47
N ASP A 111 4.26 -11.92 27.51
CA ASP A 111 5.52 -11.70 26.81
C ASP A 111 5.68 -10.21 26.47
N THR A 112 6.48 -9.51 27.27
CA THR A 112 6.73 -8.07 27.11
C THR A 112 7.58 -7.74 25.88
N LEU A 113 8.24 -8.72 25.28
CA LEU A 113 9.11 -8.53 24.12
C LEU A 113 8.36 -8.78 22.81
N ARG A 114 7.26 -9.54 22.85
CA ARG A 114 6.44 -9.84 21.69
C ARG A 114 5.15 -9.03 21.68
N GLN A 115 4.89 -8.45 20.54
CA GLN A 115 3.68 -7.69 20.26
C GLN A 115 2.85 -8.43 19.23
N GLU A 116 1.53 -8.30 19.35
CA GLU A 116 0.59 -8.71 18.34
C GLU A 116 0.21 -7.49 17.49
N LEU A 117 0.43 -7.59 16.20
CA LEU A 117 0.04 -6.64 15.17
C LEU A 117 -1.25 -7.14 14.52
N GLN A 118 -2.27 -6.28 14.50
CA GLN A 118 -3.47 -6.45 13.69
C GLN A 118 -3.52 -5.31 12.66
N LEU A 119 -3.57 -5.67 11.39
CA LEU A 119 -3.34 -4.74 10.29
C LEU A 119 -4.34 -5.02 9.17
N ALA A 120 -5.00 -3.97 8.67
CA ALA A 120 -5.70 -4.01 7.39
C ALA A 120 -4.93 -3.17 6.38
N LEU A 121 -4.39 -3.81 5.35
CA LEU A 121 -3.74 -3.18 4.21
C LEU A 121 -4.70 -3.15 3.03
N VAL A 122 -4.61 -2.12 2.21
CA VAL A 122 -5.43 -1.95 1.02
C VAL A 122 -4.52 -1.72 -0.16
N LEU A 123 -4.63 -2.57 -1.17
CA LEU A 123 -3.99 -2.40 -2.46
C LEU A 123 -5.06 -2.00 -3.49
N PHE A 124 -4.81 -0.89 -4.17
CA PHE A 124 -5.59 -0.52 -5.34
C PHE A 124 -4.99 -1.22 -6.56
N VAL A 125 -5.84 -1.92 -7.31
CA VAL A 125 -5.45 -2.65 -8.52
C VAL A 125 -6.33 -2.25 -9.69
N LYS A 126 -5.78 -2.35 -10.90
CA LYS A 126 -6.54 -2.20 -12.14
C LYS A 126 -7.11 -3.56 -12.56
N ASP A 127 -8.34 -3.54 -13.09
CA ASP A 127 -8.95 -4.71 -13.75
C ASP A 127 -8.20 -5.09 -15.03
#